data_AF-A0A925LKW0-F1
#
_entry.id   AF-A0A925LKW0-F1
#
_cell.length_a   1.000
_cell.length_b   1.000
_cell.length_c   1.000
_cell.angle_alpha   90.00
_cell.angle_beta   90.00
_cell.angle_gamma   90.00
#
_symmetry.space_group_name_H-M   'P 1'
#
loop_
_entity.id
_entity.type
_entity.pdbx_description
1 polymer ?
#
loop_
_entity_poly.entity_id
_entity_poly.type
_entity_poly.pdbx_seq_one_letter_code
_entity_poly.pdbx_strand_id
1 'polypeptide(L)' 'LPVLEKLGFSDEQVYTTLENRMKCGLGKCGRCNVGNVYVCKDGPVFTARQVKAMPMEF' A
#
# COMPACT_ATOMS: atom_id res chain seq x y z
N LEU A 1 11.55 -6.23 -1.92
CA LEU A 1 11.69 -6.17 -3.39
C LEU A 1 13.14 -6.51 -3.73
N PRO A 2 13.44 -7.76 -4.14
CA PRO A 2 14.80 -8.30 -4.08
C PRO A 2 15.81 -7.58 -4.98
N VAL A 3 15.36 -6.89 -6.03
CA VAL A 3 16.26 -6.10 -6.91
C VAL A 3 16.65 -4.77 -6.25
N LEU A 4 15.71 -4.05 -5.65
CA LEU A 4 15.96 -2.75 -5.02
C LEU A 4 16.80 -2.88 -3.74
N GLU A 5 16.59 -3.96 -2.98
CA GLU A 5 17.40 -4.30 -1.80
C GLU A 5 18.87 -4.56 -2.19
N LYS A 6 19.12 -5.26 -3.31
CA LYS A 6 20.47 -5.50 -3.85
C LYS A 6 21.17 -4.21 -4.31
N LEU A 7 20.42 -3.19 -4.68
CA LEU A 7 20.94 -1.87 -5.06
C LEU A 7 21.18 -0.96 -3.85
N GLY A 8 20.89 -1.42 -2.62
CA GLY A 8 21.16 -0.68 -1.38
C GLY A 8 20.04 0.27 -0.94
N PHE A 9 18.85 0.20 -1.53
CA PHE A 9 17.71 0.99 -1.07
C PHE A 9 17.05 0.34 0.15
N SER A 10 16.83 1.14 1.20
CA SER A 10 16.05 0.71 2.36
C SER A 10 14.54 0.72 2.06
N ASP A 11 13.76 -0.01 2.87
CA ASP A 11 12.30 -0.12 2.71
C ASP A 11 11.54 1.22 2.82
N GLU A 12 12.15 2.24 3.43
CA GLU A 12 11.59 3.60 3.56
C GLU A 12 11.86 4.46 2.30
N GLN A 13 12.84 4.06 1.48
CA GLN A 13 13.21 4.74 0.24
C GLN A 13 12.49 4.16 -0.98
N VAL A 14 11.79 3.04 -0.81
CA VAL A 14 11.05 2.38 -1.88
C VAL A 14 9.57 2.72 -1.73
N TYR A 15 9.02 3.40 -2.74
CA TYR A 15 7.61 3.74 -2.82
C TYR A 15 6.93 2.90 -3.90
N THR A 16 5.69 2.51 -3.65
CA THR A 16 4.88 1.77 -4.61
C THR A 16 3.43 2.21 -4.51
N THR A 17 2.64 1.91 -5.55
CA THR A 17 1.20 2.14 -5.54
C THR A 17 0.46 0.84 -5.25
N LEU A 18 -0.59 0.91 -4.43
CA LEU A 18 -1.54 -0.17 -4.21
C LEU A 18 -2.77 0.04 -5.08
N GLU A 19 -3.12 -1.00 -5.83
CA GLU A 19 -4.31 -1.03 -6.68
C GLU A 19 -5.35 -1.96 -6.04
N ASN A 20 -6.39 -1.37 -5.43
CA ASN A 20 -7.53 -2.10 -4.89
C ASN A 20 -8.81 -1.73 -5.65
N ARG A 21 -9.85 -2.56 -5.51
CA ARG A 21 -11.15 -2.29 -6.13
C ARG A 21 -11.79 -1.04 -5.54
N MET A 22 -11.63 0.09 -6.20
CA MET A 22 -12.27 1.34 -5.81
C MET A 22 -13.72 1.39 -6.31
N LYS A 23 -14.63 1.84 -5.44
CA LYS A 23 -16.03 2.15 -5.83
C LYS A 23 -16.40 3.61 -5.54
N CYS A 24 -16.17 4.09 -4.30
CA CYS A 24 -16.61 5.42 -3.91
C CYS A 24 -15.52 6.51 -3.93
N GLY A 25 -14.23 6.17 -3.86
CA GLY A 25 -13.13 7.16 -3.80
C GLY A 25 -13.04 8.02 -2.53
N LEU A 26 -14.06 8.03 -1.68
CA LEU A 26 -14.17 8.90 -0.49
C LEU A 26 -14.08 8.11 0.84
N GLY A 27 -13.71 6.84 0.76
CA GLY A 27 -13.62 5.87 1.86
C GLY A 27 -14.89 5.70 2.72
N LYS A 28 -16.06 5.76 2.07
CA LYS A 28 -17.36 5.44 2.67
C LYS A 28 -17.79 3.98 2.45
N CYS A 29 -17.34 3.35 1.36
CA CYS A 29 -17.82 2.02 0.96
C CYS A 29 -16.94 0.84 1.40
N GLY A 30 -15.76 1.10 1.96
CA GLY A 30 -14.82 0.05 2.39
C GLY A 30 -14.13 -0.75 1.29
N ARG A 31 -14.56 -0.71 0.02
CA ARG A 31 -14.05 -1.62 -1.04
C ARG A 31 -12.54 -1.58 -1.32
N CYS A 32 -11.88 -0.48 -0.95
CA CYS A 32 -10.46 -0.29 -1.13
C CYS A 32 -9.68 -0.42 0.19
N ASN A 33 -10.24 -1.09 1.20
CA ASN A 33 -9.54 -1.30 2.46
C ASN A 33 -8.44 -2.35 2.30
N VAL A 34 -7.35 -2.18 3.03
CA VAL A 34 -6.33 -3.20 3.32
C VAL A 34 -6.10 -3.15 4.81
N GLY A 35 -6.63 -4.13 5.55
CA GLY A 35 -6.75 -4.02 7.00
C GLY A 35 -7.52 -2.76 7.42
N ASN A 36 -6.85 -1.85 8.15
CA ASN A 36 -7.41 -0.58 8.63
C ASN A 36 -7.13 0.62 7.72
N VAL A 37 -6.38 0.45 6.63
CA VAL A 37 -6.01 1.50 5.69
C VAL A 37 -7.02 1.55 4.55
N TYR A 38 -7.47 2.74 4.17
CA TYR A 38 -8.30 2.99 3.00
C TYR A 38 -7.44 3.56 1.87
N VAL A 39 -7.10 2.76 0.87
CA VAL A 39 -6.24 3.18 -0.27
C VAL A 39 -6.75 4.47 -0.94
N CYS A 40 -8.06 4.67 -1.07
CA CYS A 40 -8.61 5.90 -1.68
C CYS A 40 -8.49 7.17 -0.81
N LYS A 41 -8.27 7.04 0.51
CA LYS A 41 -8.17 8.18 1.44
C LYS A 41 -6.75 8.39 1.94
N ASP A 42 -6.12 7.31 2.38
CA ASP A 42 -4.78 7.32 2.97
C ASP A 42 -3.69 7.37 1.88
N GLY A 43 -4.10 7.22 0.62
CA GLY A 43 -3.29 7.39 -0.57
C GLY A 43 -3.07 6.07 -1.27
N PRO A 44 -2.96 6.05 -2.61
CA PRO A 44 -2.53 4.86 -3.31
C PRO A 44 -1.04 4.60 -3.11
N VAL A 45 -0.24 5.61 -2.72
CA VAL A 45 1.22 5.54 -2.62
C VAL A 45 1.66 5.20 -1.19
N PHE A 46 2.41 4.12 -1.04
CA PHE A 46 2.97 3.66 0.24
C PHE A 46 4.44 3.29 0.11
N THR A 47 5.17 3.39 1.21
CA THR A 47 6.53 2.84 1.32
C THR A 47 6.49 1.32 1.41
N ALA A 48 7.56 0.64 0.97
CA ALA A 48 7.70 -0.80 1.12
C ALA A 48 7.63 -1.22 2.60
N ARG A 49 8.11 -0.38 3.53
CA ARG A 49 7.97 -0.58 4.97
C ARG A 49 6.49 -0.63 5.40
N GLN A 50 5.68 0.32 4.94
CA GLN A 50 4.24 0.35 5.23
C GLN A 50 3.52 -0.88 4.67
N VAL A 51 3.81 -1.25 3.43
CA VAL A 51 3.19 -2.43 2.78
C VAL A 51 3.58 -3.72 3.51
N LYS A 52 4.83 -3.87 3.97
CA LYS A 52 5.27 -5.02 4.77
C LYS A 52 4.57 -5.14 6.13
N ALA A 53 4.06 -4.03 6.67
CA ALA A 53 3.33 -3.99 7.94
C ALA A 53 1.81 -4.21 7.76
N MET A 54 1.30 -4.18 6.53
CA MET A 54 -0.11 -4.45 6.24
C MET A 54 -0.40 -5.96 6.35
N PRO A 55 -1.64 -6.35 6.69
CA PRO A 55 -2.02 -7.74 6.68
C PRO A 55 -1.89 -8.32 5.26
N MET A 56 -1.33 -9.53 5.15
CA MET A 56 -1.43 -10.32 3.92
C MET A 56 -2.88 -10.78 3.79
N GLU A 57 -3.68 -10.05 3.02
CA GLU A 57 -5.00 -10.51 2.59
C GLU A 57 -4.79 -11.56 1.47
N PHE A 58 -5.25 -12.79 1.71
CA PHE A 58 -5.29 -13.90 0.75
C PHE A 58 -6.46 -13.77 -0.21
#